data_AF-A0A0C2DVL5-F1
#
_entry.id   AF-A0A0C2DVL5-F1
#
_cell.length_a   1.000
_cell.length_b   1.000
_cell.length_c   1.000
_cell.angle_alpha   90.00
_cell.angle_beta   90.00
_cell.angle_gamma   90.00
#
_symmetry.space_group_name_H-M   'P 1'
#
loop_
_entity.id
_entity.type
_entity.pdbx_description
1 polymer ?
#
loop_
_entity_poly.entity_id
_entity_poly.type
_entity_poly.pdbx_seq_one_letter_code
_entity_poly.pdbx_strand_id
1 'polypeptide(L)'
;MLDIVVFLQHGVLNAHLVLDQLRCNGVLEGIRICRQGFPNRITFQEFRQRYERLLAPQAIPHGFMDGREAVRRILEAIDVQPSLYRIGQSKVFFRTGVIAGLEEDRDEKLSTLVVQFQVS
;
A
#
# COMPACT_ATOMS: atom_id res chain seq x y z
N MET A 1 2.29 0.75 34.10
CA MET A 1 1.64 2.06 34.36
C MET A 1 2.44 2.66 35.51
N LEU A 2 3.38 3.60 35.38
CA LEU A 2 3.77 4.56 34.35
C LEU A 2 5.30 4.61 34.36
N ASP A 3 5.99 4.57 33.21
CA ASP A 3 7.37 5.09 33.08
C ASP A 3 7.74 5.43 31.61
N ILE A 4 6.74 5.63 30.74
CA ILE A 4 6.96 5.88 29.30
C ILE A 4 6.83 7.35 28.90
N VAL A 5 6.37 8.23 29.78
CA VAL A 5 6.41 9.67 29.47
C VAL A 5 7.65 10.25 30.12
N VAL A 6 8.73 10.22 29.35
CA VAL A 6 9.72 11.28 29.23
C VAL A 6 9.36 12.51 30.08
N PHE A 7 9.78 12.51 31.35
CA PHE A 7 9.88 13.73 32.14
C PHE A 7 11.12 14.47 31.65
N LEU A 8 11.02 15.03 30.45
CA LEU A 8 11.91 16.10 30.03
C LEU A 8 11.05 17.35 29.97
N GLN A 9 11.49 18.40 30.65
CA GLN A 9 10.94 19.73 30.50
C GLN A 9 10.75 20.05 29.01
N HIS A 10 9.64 20.71 28.68
CA HIS A 10 9.35 21.18 27.33
C HIS A 10 10.60 21.84 26.72
N GLY A 11 11.12 21.29 25.62
CA GLY A 11 12.26 21.84 24.89
C GLY A 11 13.63 21.25 25.22
N VAL A 12 13.77 20.32 26.18
CA VAL A 12 15.04 19.61 26.43
C VAL A 12 14.94 18.18 25.91
N LEU A 13 15.78 17.82 24.94
CA LEU A 13 15.85 16.45 24.40
C LEU A 13 17.18 15.82 24.78
N ASN A 14 17.16 14.74 25.56
CA ASN A 14 18.37 13.96 25.85
C ASN A 14 18.58 12.92 24.75
N ALA A 15 19.55 13.20 23.87
CA ALA A 15 19.81 12.37 22.70
C ALA A 15 20.20 10.91 23.05
N HIS A 16 20.95 10.69 24.14
CA HIS A 16 21.38 9.36 24.55
C HIS A 16 20.22 8.49 25.03
N LEU A 17 19.34 9.05 25.86
CA LEU A 17 18.13 8.35 26.34
C LEU A 17 17.18 8.00 25.18
N VAL A 18 17.00 8.91 24.23
CA VAL A 18 16.17 8.66 23.05
C VAL A 18 16.78 7.56 22.17
N LEU A 19 18.10 7.58 21.95
CA LEU A 19 18.79 6.53 21.19
C LEU A 19 18.64 5.15 21.85
N ASP A 20 18.82 5.06 23.16
CA ASP A 20 18.65 3.79 23.88
C ASP A 20 17.21 3.31 23.83
N GLN A 21 16.22 4.21 23.96
CA GLN A 21 14.81 3.85 23.77
C GLN A 21 14.54 3.34 22.35
N LEU A 22 15.08 3.99 21.31
CA LEU A 22 14.88 3.54 19.92
C LEU A 22 15.50 2.16 19.67
N ARG A 23 16.63 1.84 20.32
CA ARG A 23 17.28 0.52 20.22
C ARG A 23 16.55 -0.54 21.04
N CYS A 24 16.27 -0.27 22.32
CA CYS A 24 15.60 -1.21 23.22
C CYS A 24 14.17 -1.54 22.79
N ASN A 25 13.45 -0.58 22.21
CA ASN A 25 12.11 -0.82 21.66
C ASN A 25 12.15 -1.41 20.22
N GLY A 26 13.33 -1.68 19.66
CA GLY A 26 13.48 -2.26 18.33
C GLY A 26 12.94 -1.38 17.21
N VAL A 27 12.88 -0.05 17.41
CA VAL A 27 12.31 0.89 16.44
C VAL A 27 13.14 0.91 15.14
N LEU A 28 14.47 0.81 15.25
CA LEU A 28 15.35 0.76 14.08
C LEU A 28 15.14 -0.52 13.26
N GLU A 29 15.02 -1.67 13.92
CA GLU A 29 14.64 -2.95 13.30
C GLU A 29 13.24 -2.88 12.68
N GLY A 30 12.28 -2.24 13.35
CA GLY A 30 10.93 -1.99 12.82
C GLY A 30 10.97 -1.14 11.55
N ILE A 31 11.74 -0.05 11.54
CA ILE A 31 11.96 0.79 10.36
C ILE A 31 12.64 -0.01 9.25
N ARG A 32 13.65 -0.83 9.57
CA ARG A 32 14.34 -1.67 8.59
C ARG A 32 13.40 -2.69 7.95
N ILE A 33 12.55 -3.35 8.73
CA ILE A 33 11.53 -4.27 8.24
C ILE A 33 10.49 -3.52 7.40
N CYS A 34 10.04 -2.33 7.80
CA CYS A 34 9.11 -1.53 7.01
C CYS A 34 9.72 -1.04 5.68
N ARG A 35 11.03 -0.73 5.66
CA ARG A 35 11.76 -0.31 4.45
C ARG A 35 12.08 -1.47 3.50
N GLN A 36 12.33 -2.67 4.04
CA GLN A 36 12.62 -3.87 3.25
C GLN A 36 11.37 -4.71 2.96
N GLY A 37 10.27 -4.45 3.66
CA GLY A 37 9.06 -5.24 3.63
C GLY A 37 7.96 -4.64 2.75
N PHE A 38 6.78 -5.25 2.89
CA PHE A 38 5.57 -4.90 2.17
C PHE A 38 4.46 -4.65 3.20
N PRO A 39 4.45 -3.48 3.86
CA PRO A 39 3.56 -3.22 5.00
C PRO A 39 2.08 -3.18 4.58
N ASN A 40 1.83 -2.80 3.33
CA ASN A 40 0.47 -2.72 2.78
C ASN A 40 0.04 -4.08 2.24
N ARG A 41 -1.16 -4.54 2.60
CA ARG A 41 -1.73 -5.82 2.15
C ARG A 41 -3.20 -5.65 1.79
N ILE A 42 -3.60 -6.19 0.64
CA ILE A 42 -4.97 -6.16 0.14
C ILE A 42 -5.39 -7.57 -0.29
N THR A 43 -6.63 -7.97 -0.01
CA THR A 43 -7.15 -9.27 -0.47
C THR A 43 -7.35 -9.29 -1.98
N PHE A 44 -7.25 -10.45 -2.62
CA PHE A 44 -7.45 -10.52 -4.07
C PHE A 44 -8.82 -10.01 -4.51
N GLN A 45 -9.87 -10.31 -3.73
CA GLN A 45 -11.22 -9.83 -4.00
C GLN A 45 -11.32 -8.31 -3.94
N GLU A 46 -10.78 -7.70 -2.89
CA GLU A 46 -10.81 -6.25 -2.71
C GLU A 46 -9.96 -5.52 -3.77
N PHE A 47 -8.79 -6.05 -4.10
CA PHE A 47 -7.92 -5.50 -5.14
C PHE A 47 -8.62 -5.48 -6.50
N ARG A 48 -9.25 -6.60 -6.87
CA ARG A 48 -10.05 -6.70 -8.09
C ARG A 48 -11.20 -5.71 -8.09
N GLN A 49 -12.01 -5.69 -7.05
CA GLN A 49 -13.17 -4.80 -6.97
C GLN A 49 -12.79 -3.32 -7.12
N ARG A 50 -11.65 -2.90 -6.56
CA ARG A 50 -11.18 -1.50 -6.66
C ARG A 50 -10.57 -1.14 -8.01
N TYR A 51 -9.70 -1.98 -8.56
CA TYR A 51 -8.83 -1.60 -9.68
C TYR A 51 -9.24 -2.21 -11.02
N GLU A 52 -10.00 -3.31 -11.05
CA GLU A 52 -10.40 -4.01 -12.28
C GLU A 52 -11.20 -3.10 -13.22
N ARG A 53 -12.28 -2.47 -12.73
CA ARG A 53 -13.16 -1.65 -13.59
C ARG A 53 -12.53 -0.36 -14.09
N LEU A 54 -11.73 0.30 -13.25
CA LEU A 54 -11.23 1.64 -13.54
C LEU A 54 -9.87 1.60 -14.24
N LEU A 55 -8.97 0.73 -13.77
CA LEU A 55 -7.60 0.71 -14.27
C LEU A 55 -7.36 -0.37 -15.33
N ALA A 56 -8.10 -1.49 -15.29
CA ALA A 56 -7.82 -2.65 -16.14
C ALA A 56 -9.11 -3.32 -16.71
N PRO A 57 -10.00 -2.57 -17.39
CA PRO A 57 -11.33 -3.04 -17.77
C PRO A 57 -11.33 -4.23 -18.75
N GLN A 58 -10.22 -4.46 -19.45
CA GLN A 58 -10.05 -5.54 -20.44
C GLN A 58 -9.06 -6.63 -19.98
N ALA A 59 -8.51 -6.51 -18.77
CA ALA A 59 -7.45 -7.43 -18.32
C ALA A 59 -7.97 -8.81 -17.90
N ILE A 60 -9.27 -8.92 -17.60
CA ILE A 60 -9.88 -10.16 -17.13
C ILE A 60 -10.95 -10.63 -18.13
N PRO A 61 -10.77 -11.79 -18.80
CA PRO A 61 -11.78 -12.38 -19.66
C PRO A 61 -13.04 -12.76 -18.88
N HIS A 62 -14.20 -12.68 -19.55
CA HIS A 62 -15.49 -13.04 -18.97
C HIS A 62 -15.51 -14.52 -18.55
N GLY A 63 -15.57 -14.77 -17.23
CA GLY A 63 -15.60 -16.13 -16.67
C GLY A 63 -15.00 -16.20 -15.26
N PHE A 64 -14.93 -17.42 -14.72
CA PHE A 64 -14.23 -17.67 -13.47
C PHE A 64 -12.72 -17.61 -13.69
N MET A 65 -12.02 -16.86 -12.84
CA MET A 65 -10.57 -16.75 -12.86
C MET A 65 -10.02 -16.85 -11.44
N ASP A 66 -8.92 -17.58 -11.29
CA ASP A 66 -8.19 -17.64 -10.03
C ASP A 66 -7.80 -16.23 -9.54
N GLY A 67 -7.97 -15.98 -8.25
CA GLY A 67 -7.71 -14.66 -7.66
C GLY A 67 -6.26 -14.20 -7.83
N ARG A 68 -5.30 -15.13 -7.80
CA ARG A 68 -3.88 -14.80 -7.99
C ARG A 68 -3.61 -14.36 -9.42
N GLU A 69 -4.15 -15.10 -10.38
CA GLU A 69 -3.96 -14.84 -11.81
C GLU A 69 -4.64 -13.54 -12.23
N ALA A 70 -5.84 -13.29 -11.71
CA ALA A 70 -6.55 -12.02 -11.90
C ALA A 70 -5.72 -10.83 -11.40
N VAL A 71 -5.17 -10.92 -10.20
CA VAL A 71 -4.32 -9.86 -9.63
C VAL A 71 -3.03 -9.67 -10.44
N ARG A 72 -2.40 -10.75 -10.89
CA ARG A 72 -1.22 -10.69 -11.76
C ARG A 72 -1.53 -9.92 -13.04
N ARG A 73 -2.62 -10.25 -13.74
CA ARG A 73 -3.02 -9.57 -14.97
C ARG A 73 -3.35 -8.09 -14.76
N ILE A 74 -4.03 -7.74 -13.66
CA ILE A 74 -4.31 -6.35 -13.33
C ILE A 74 -3.00 -5.58 -13.08
N LEU A 75 -2.06 -6.15 -12.32
CA LEU A 75 -0.77 -5.51 -12.05
C LEU A 75 0.07 -5.31 -13.32
N GLU A 76 0.01 -6.27 -14.25
CA GLU A 76 0.66 -6.17 -15.56
C GLU A 76 0.00 -5.11 -16.44
N ALA A 77 -1.34 -5.01 -16.43
CA ALA A 77 -2.06 -4.00 -17.18
C ALA A 77 -1.81 -2.57 -16.67
N ILE A 78 -1.48 -2.43 -15.38
CA ILE A 78 -1.13 -1.14 -14.74
C ILE A 78 0.39 -0.87 -14.81
N ASP A 79 1.18 -1.81 -15.34
CA ASP A 79 2.65 -1.72 -15.45
C ASP A 79 3.36 -1.43 -14.11
N VAL A 80 2.88 -2.04 -13.02
CA VAL A 80 3.54 -1.90 -11.72
C VAL A 80 4.83 -2.71 -11.69
N GLN A 81 5.94 -2.09 -11.31
CA GLN A 81 7.23 -2.79 -11.24
C GLN A 81 7.18 -4.01 -10.28
N PRO A 82 7.66 -5.21 -10.69
CA PRO A 82 7.68 -6.41 -9.86
C PRO A 82 8.50 -6.32 -8.56
N SER A 83 9.37 -5.32 -8.42
CA SER A 83 10.12 -5.05 -7.19
C SER A 83 9.25 -4.43 -6.08
N LEU A 84 8.14 -3.82 -6.46
CA LEU A 84 7.27 -3.01 -5.59
C LEU A 84 6.11 -3.80 -4.98
N TYR A 85 5.84 -5.01 -5.47
CA TYR A 85 4.80 -5.87 -4.94
C TYR A 85 5.24 -7.34 -4.76
N ARG A 86 4.48 -8.07 -3.96
CA ARG A 86 4.57 -9.53 -3.82
C ARG A 86 3.16 -10.12 -3.78
N ILE A 87 2.95 -11.18 -4.55
CA ILE A 87 1.67 -11.89 -4.56
C ILE A 87 1.77 -13.07 -3.60
N GLY A 88 0.95 -13.07 -2.55
CA GLY A 88 0.87 -14.16 -1.58
C GLY A 88 -0.15 -15.23 -1.99
N GLN A 89 -0.66 -15.97 -1.00
CA GLN A 89 -1.64 -17.04 -1.22
C GLN A 89 -3.04 -16.49 -1.51
N SER A 90 -3.49 -15.49 -0.75
CA SER A 90 -4.83 -14.88 -0.85
C SER A 90 -4.83 -13.35 -0.86
N LYS A 91 -3.64 -12.76 -0.72
CA LYS A 91 -3.44 -11.31 -0.60
C LYS A 91 -2.25 -10.87 -1.43
N VAL A 92 -2.33 -9.65 -1.95
CA VAL A 92 -1.20 -8.95 -2.56
C VAL A 92 -0.60 -7.99 -1.53
N PHE A 93 0.72 -7.89 -1.55
CA PHE A 93 1.50 -7.07 -0.65
C PHE A 93 2.24 -6.01 -1.45
N PHE A 94 2.24 -4.77 -0.96
CA PHE A 94 2.83 -3.63 -1.64
C PHE A 94 3.85 -2.94 -0.74
N ARG A 95 4.91 -2.40 -1.37
CA ARG A 95 5.80 -1.46 -0.71
C ARG A 95 5.06 -0.17 -0.37
N THR A 96 5.63 0.61 0.54
CA THR A 96 5.14 1.94 0.87
C THR A 96 5.08 2.83 -0.37
N GLY A 97 4.01 3.62 -0.50
CA GLY A 97 3.81 4.57 -1.61
C GLY A 97 3.10 4.01 -2.84
N VAL A 98 3.16 2.70 -3.08
CA VAL A 98 2.54 2.10 -4.29
C VAL A 98 1.02 2.27 -4.32
N ILE A 99 0.36 2.03 -3.19
CA ILE A 99 -1.10 2.17 -3.11
C ILE A 99 -1.52 3.63 -3.34
N ALA A 100 -0.77 4.59 -2.80
CA ALA A 100 -1.10 6.01 -2.99
C ALA A 100 -1.10 6.38 -4.48
N GLY A 101 -0.07 5.95 -5.24
CA GLY A 101 -0.04 6.16 -6.69
C GLY A 101 -1.19 5.47 -7.43
N LEU A 102 -1.52 4.23 -7.06
CA LEU A 102 -2.67 3.52 -7.65
C LEU A 102 -4.01 4.21 -7.39
N GLU A 103 -4.17 4.84 -6.23
CA GLU A 103 -5.38 5.61 -5.89
C GLU A 103 -5.43 6.93 -6.66
N GLU A 104 -4.30 7.63 -6.84
CA GLU A 104 -4.20 8.84 -7.67
C GLU A 104 -4.59 8.56 -9.13
N ASP A 105 -4.01 7.52 -9.74
CA ASP A 105 -4.34 7.11 -11.12
C ASP A 105 -5.82 6.76 -11.28
N ARG A 106 -6.41 6.17 -10.24
CA ARG A 106 -7.83 5.80 -10.22
C ARG A 106 -8.71 7.05 -10.13
N ASP A 107 -8.36 8.00 -9.28
CA ASP A 107 -9.12 9.22 -9.08
C ASP A 107 -9.06 10.13 -10.33
N GLU A 108 -7.95 10.16 -11.07
CA GLU A 108 -7.84 10.86 -12.35
C GLU A 108 -8.80 10.28 -13.42
N LYS A 109 -8.81 8.94 -13.57
CA LYS A 109 -9.73 8.25 -14.48
C LYS A 109 -11.19 8.46 -14.08
N LEU A 110 -11.49 8.39 -12.78
CA LEU A 110 -12.83 8.63 -12.27
C LEU A 110 -13.28 10.07 -12.54
N SER A 111 -12.40 11.06 -12.29
CA SER A 111 -12.68 12.47 -12.56
C SER A 111 -13.02 12.70 -14.04
N THR A 112 -12.25 12.10 -14.96
CA THR A 112 -12.50 12.19 -16.40
C THR A 112 -13.89 11.63 -16.77
N LEU A 113 -14.26 10.47 -16.21
CA LEU A 113 -15.57 9.86 -16.46
C LEU A 113 -16.73 10.70 -15.88
N VAL A 114 -16.54 11.27 -14.69
CA VAL A 114 -17.54 12.15 -14.06
C VAL A 114 -17.75 13.41 -14.89
N VAL A 115 -16.69 14.03 -15.40
CA VAL A 115 -16.79 15.19 -16.29
C VAL A 115 -17.53 14.83 -17.58
N GLN A 116 -17.22 13.69 -18.20
CA GLN A 116 -17.96 13.22 -19.38
C GLN A 116 -19.45 13.03 -19.11
N PHE A 117 -19.80 12.48 -17.95
CA PHE A 117 -21.20 12.31 -17.55
C PHE A 117 -21.90 13.65 -17.26
N GLN A 118 -21.22 14.61 -16.64
CA GLN A 118 -21.78 15.93 -16.32
C GLN A 118 -21.96 16.85 -17.53
N VAL A 119 -21.19 16.62 -18.60
CA VAL A 119 -21.25 17.39 -19.85
C VAL A 119 -22.23 16.77 -20.87
N SER A 120 -22.64 15.52 -20.66
CA SER A 120 -23.68 14.83 -21.46
C SER A 120 -25.09 15.22 -21.01
#